data_AF-A0A0L8HYF5-F1
#
_entry.id   AF-A0A0L8HYF5-F1
#
_cell.length_a   1.000
_cell.length_b   1.000
_cell.length_c   1.000
_cell.angle_alpha   90.00
_cell.angle_beta   90.00
_cell.angle_gamma   90.00
#
_symmetry.space_group_name_H-M   'P 1'
#
loop_
_entity.id
_entity.type
_entity.pdbx_description
1 polymer ?
#
loop_
_entity_poly.entity_id
_entity_poly.type
_entity_poly.pdbx_seq_one_letter_code
_entity_poly.pdbx_strand_id
1 'polypeptide(L)'
;MNTYRTVLSLCALAILNLDVCLVTEALQYGDQDKPSNKTDVEGYLRRYGYLTERSYSSASLGEMADALKKFQDFLQLNVTGQVDQATLKVMSMPRCGVSDVMNTEHSKVVKWNITRLTYKFIKYSQKISQNDARFVFL
;
A
#
# COMPACT_ATOMS: atom_id res chain seq x y z
N MET A 1 -33.45 43.71 -24.88
CA MET A 1 -32.96 42.31 -24.84
C MET A 1 -31.52 42.33 -24.33
N ASN A 2 -31.11 41.35 -23.50
CA ASN A 2 -29.73 41.10 -23.00
C ASN A 2 -29.24 41.69 -21.66
N THR A 3 -30.09 41.80 -20.65
CA THR A 3 -29.59 41.84 -19.24
C THR A 3 -29.65 40.46 -18.56
N TYR A 4 -30.54 39.56 -19.00
CA TYR A 4 -30.67 38.21 -18.44
C TYR A 4 -29.60 37.23 -18.96
N ARG A 5 -29.10 37.46 -20.19
CA ARG A 5 -28.11 36.58 -20.84
C ARG A 5 -26.71 36.75 -20.27
N THR A 6 -26.37 37.96 -19.79
CA THR A 6 -25.09 38.23 -19.13
C THR A 6 -25.05 37.69 -17.70
N VAL A 7 -26.18 37.76 -16.96
CA VAL A 7 -26.27 37.21 -15.60
C VAL A 7 -26.23 35.67 -15.61
N LEU A 8 -26.95 35.01 -16.52
CA LEU A 8 -26.85 33.55 -16.67
C LEU A 8 -25.45 33.09 -17.09
N SER A 9 -24.76 33.87 -17.95
CA SER A 9 -23.40 33.56 -18.38
C SER A 9 -22.35 33.74 -17.27
N LEU A 10 -22.56 34.69 -16.36
CA LEU A 10 -21.69 34.90 -15.20
C LEU A 10 -21.90 33.81 -14.13
N CYS A 11 -23.13 33.34 -13.94
CA CYS A 11 -23.42 32.21 -13.04
C CYS A 11 -22.85 30.88 -13.54
N ALA A 12 -22.91 30.60 -14.84
CA ALA A 12 -22.35 29.37 -15.42
C ALA A 12 -20.82 29.29 -15.26
N LEU A 13 -20.12 30.42 -15.33
CA LEU A 13 -18.67 30.49 -15.08
C LEU A 13 -18.33 30.35 -13.59
N ALA A 14 -19.20 30.79 -12.67
CA ALA A 14 -18.99 30.60 -11.23
C ALA A 14 -19.19 29.13 -10.80
N ILE A 15 -20.13 28.41 -11.42
CA ILE A 15 -20.42 26.99 -11.09
C ILE A 15 -19.27 26.08 -11.54
N LEU A 16 -18.67 26.33 -12.71
CA LEU A 16 -17.52 25.56 -13.20
C LEU A 16 -16.22 25.79 -12.38
N ASN A 17 -16.17 26.83 -11.54
CA ASN A 17 -15.03 27.10 -10.66
C ASN A 17 -15.21 26.55 -9.24
N LEU A 18 -16.40 26.09 -8.86
CA LEU A 18 -16.64 25.46 -7.55
C LEU A 18 -16.33 23.96 -7.56
N ASP A 19 -16.46 23.31 -8.73
CA ASP A 19 -16.16 21.88 -8.89
C ASP A 19 -14.67 21.57 -9.08
N VAL A 20 -13.84 22.55 -9.45
CA VAL A 20 -12.38 22.33 -9.68
C VAL A 20 -11.61 22.19 -8.37
N CYS A 21 -12.11 22.72 -7.25
CA CYS A 21 -11.41 22.68 -5.95
C CYS A 21 -11.39 21.27 -5.33
N LEU A 22 -12.50 20.53 -5.43
CA LEU A 22 -12.62 19.20 -4.80
C LEU A 22 -11.75 18.13 -5.47
N VAL A 23 -11.52 18.24 -6.79
CA VAL A 23 -10.68 17.27 -7.52
C VAL A 23 -9.19 17.54 -7.36
N THR A 24 -8.78 18.78 -7.05
CA THR A 24 -7.36 19.09 -6.82
C THR A 24 -6.84 18.60 -5.47
N GLU A 25 -7.68 18.56 -4.43
CA GLU A 25 -7.28 18.00 -3.12
C GLU A 25 -7.22 16.48 -3.15
N ALA A 26 -8.07 15.82 -3.93
CA ALA A 26 -8.12 14.35 -4.03
C ALA A 26 -6.90 13.73 -4.75
N LEU A 27 -6.26 14.44 -5.68
CA LEU A 27 -5.02 13.98 -6.32
C LEU A 27 -3.75 14.36 -5.54
N GLN A 28 -3.86 15.29 -4.57
CA GLN A 28 -2.75 15.71 -3.71
C GLN A 28 -2.79 15.04 -2.32
N TYR A 29 -3.84 14.29 -1.96
CA TYR A 29 -3.85 13.38 -0.81
C TYR A 29 -3.21 12.02 -1.17
N GLY A 30 -2.06 12.09 -1.84
CA GLY A 30 -1.11 11.00 -1.82
C GLY A 30 -0.51 10.95 -0.42
N ASP A 31 -0.74 9.83 0.26
CA ASP A 31 -0.08 9.41 1.49
C ASP A 31 1.36 9.93 1.53
N GLN A 32 1.64 10.90 2.42
CA GLN A 32 2.99 11.42 2.65
C GLN A 32 3.78 10.41 3.49
N ASP A 33 3.92 9.20 2.96
CA ASP A 33 5.10 8.37 3.15
C ASP A 33 5.86 8.44 1.83
N LYS A 34 6.61 9.53 1.65
CA LYS A 34 7.69 9.54 0.67
C LYS A 34 8.89 8.90 1.36
N PRO A 35 9.21 7.61 1.14
CA PRO A 35 10.48 7.09 1.62
C PRO A 35 11.58 7.79 0.85
N SER A 36 12.20 8.79 1.48
CA SER A 36 13.56 9.19 1.16
C SER A 36 14.45 8.00 1.50
N ASN A 37 14.77 7.15 0.54
CA ASN A 37 16.02 6.40 0.47
C ASN A 37 15.92 5.36 -0.64
N LYS A 38 17.07 5.02 -1.21
CA LYS A 38 17.23 3.77 -1.99
C LYS A 38 16.44 2.67 -1.28
N THR A 39 15.46 2.08 -1.96
CA THR A 39 14.72 0.94 -1.41
C THR A 39 15.74 -0.08 -0.94
N ASP A 40 15.77 -0.38 0.35
CA ASP A 40 16.55 -1.50 0.86
C ASP A 40 15.92 -2.78 0.33
N VAL A 41 16.33 -3.17 -0.88
CA VAL A 41 15.75 -4.31 -1.59
C VAL A 41 16.00 -5.60 -0.82
N GLU A 42 17.19 -5.74 -0.23
CA GLU A 42 17.51 -6.92 0.55
C GLU A 42 16.63 -7.02 1.80
N GLY A 43 16.52 -5.93 2.57
CA GLY A 43 15.63 -5.87 3.73
C GLY A 43 14.16 -6.07 3.36
N TYR A 44 13.73 -5.57 2.21
CA TYR A 44 12.38 -5.82 1.68
C TYR A 44 12.15 -7.31 1.40
N LEU A 45 13.06 -7.94 0.66
CA LEU A 45 12.95 -9.36 0.30
C LEU A 45 13.01 -10.27 1.53
N ARG A 46 13.79 -9.91 2.56
CA ARG A 46 13.79 -10.58 3.87
C ARG A 46 12.45 -10.43 4.58
N ARG A 47 11.96 -9.19 4.72
CA ARG A 47 10.70 -8.88 5.40
C ARG A 47 9.51 -9.67 4.86
N TYR A 48 9.47 -9.90 3.55
CA TYR A 48 8.37 -10.63 2.87
C TYR A 48 8.70 -12.10 2.55
N GLY A 49 9.79 -12.65 3.09
CA GLY A 49 10.09 -14.07 3.09
C GLY A 49 10.76 -14.63 1.83
N TYR A 50 11.19 -13.77 0.90
CA TYR A 50 11.91 -14.18 -0.31
C TYR A 50 13.38 -14.49 -0.06
N LEU A 51 13.96 -13.89 0.99
CA LEU A 51 15.29 -14.19 1.51
C LEU A 51 15.20 -14.78 2.92
N THR A 52 16.06 -15.74 3.24
CA THR A 52 16.10 -16.35 4.56
C THR A 52 16.89 -15.49 5.56
N GLU A 53 16.34 -15.31 6.76
CA GLU A 53 16.94 -14.50 7.84
C GLU A 53 18.24 -15.08 8.44
N ARG A 54 18.75 -16.20 7.92
CA ARG A 54 19.76 -17.03 8.60
C ARG A 54 21.15 -16.42 8.68
N SER A 55 21.43 -15.33 7.96
CA SER A 55 22.75 -14.70 7.98
C SER A 55 22.68 -13.22 8.32
N TYR A 56 23.52 -12.80 9.26
CA TYR A 56 23.85 -11.39 9.53
C TYR A 56 24.63 -10.75 8.38
N SER A 57 25.13 -11.55 7.44
CA SER A 57 25.78 -11.08 6.23
C SER A 57 24.76 -10.72 5.15
N SER A 58 25.12 -9.78 4.28
CA SER A 58 24.37 -9.48 3.07
C SER A 58 24.22 -10.73 2.19
N ALA A 59 23.08 -10.82 1.51
CA ALA A 59 22.82 -11.85 0.53
C ALA A 59 23.82 -11.77 -0.63
N SER A 60 24.25 -12.92 -1.14
CA SER A 60 25.05 -12.98 -2.36
C SER A 60 24.24 -12.48 -3.57
N LEU A 61 24.94 -12.11 -4.66
CA LEU A 61 24.28 -11.71 -5.91
C LEU A 61 23.34 -12.79 -6.46
N GLY A 62 23.71 -14.07 -6.29
CA GLY A 62 22.87 -15.20 -6.70
C GLY A 62 21.59 -15.30 -5.86
N GLU A 63 21.71 -15.23 -4.53
CA GLU A 63 20.55 -15.26 -3.62
C GLU A 63 19.61 -14.07 -3.87
N MET A 64 20.17 -12.88 -4.10
CA MET A 64 19.39 -11.69 -4.47
C MET A 64 18.62 -11.89 -5.77
N ALA A 65 19.29 -12.40 -6.82
CA ALA A 65 18.65 -12.63 -8.12
C ALA A 65 17.51 -13.66 -8.02
N ASP A 66 17.72 -14.74 -7.27
CA ASP A 66 16.69 -15.78 -7.10
C ASP A 66 15.51 -15.30 -6.24
N ALA A 67 15.76 -14.51 -5.20
CA ALA A 67 14.71 -13.87 -4.42
C ALA A 67 13.91 -12.87 -5.26
N LEU A 68 14.56 -12.09 -6.11
CA LEU A 68 13.90 -11.17 -7.04
C LEU A 68 13.03 -11.90 -8.05
N LYS A 69 13.50 -13.02 -8.61
CA LYS A 69 12.68 -13.83 -9.53
C LYS A 69 11.41 -14.33 -8.85
N LYS A 70 11.50 -14.83 -7.61
CA LYS A 70 10.34 -15.28 -6.83
C LYS A 70 9.36 -14.14 -6.54
N PHE A 71 9.87 -12.96 -6.18
CA PHE A 71 9.04 -11.77 -5.96
C PHE A 71 8.32 -11.33 -7.23
N GLN A 72 9.05 -11.25 -8.34
CA GLN A 72 8.50 -10.88 -9.65
C GLN A 72 7.43 -11.88 -10.09
N ASP A 73 7.68 -13.18 -9.94
CA ASP A 73 6.71 -14.23 -10.24
C ASP A 73 5.46 -14.15 -9.36
N PHE A 74 5.62 -13.95 -8.05
CA PHE A 74 4.50 -13.82 -7.11
C PHE A 74 3.55 -12.67 -7.48
N LEU A 75 4.10 -11.54 -7.93
CA LEU A 75 3.33 -10.38 -8.38
C LEU A 75 3.04 -10.35 -9.88
N GLN A 76 3.36 -11.44 -10.59
CA GLN A 76 3.12 -11.59 -12.03
C GLN A 76 3.76 -10.48 -12.88
N LEU A 77 4.96 -10.06 -12.48
CA LEU A 77 5.83 -9.17 -13.24
C LEU A 77 6.68 -9.97 -14.24
N ASN A 78 7.36 -9.27 -15.15
CA ASN A 78 8.37 -9.92 -15.97
C ASN A 78 9.52 -10.43 -15.08
N VAL A 79 9.83 -11.72 -15.18
CA VAL A 79 10.83 -12.37 -14.32
C VAL A 79 12.23 -12.12 -14.87
N THR A 80 12.89 -11.07 -14.38
CA THR A 80 14.25 -10.66 -14.80
C THR A 80 15.32 -11.06 -13.80
N GLY A 81 14.96 -11.23 -12.52
CA GLY A 81 15.91 -11.39 -11.41
C GLY A 81 16.74 -10.13 -11.13
N GLN A 82 16.34 -8.99 -11.68
CA GLN A 82 17.02 -7.70 -11.50
C GLN A 82 16.08 -6.70 -10.85
N VAL A 83 16.67 -5.71 -10.18
CA VAL A 83 15.92 -4.57 -9.62
C VAL A 83 15.61 -3.58 -10.73
N ASP A 84 14.55 -3.86 -11.49
CA ASP A 84 14.08 -2.98 -12.56
C ASP A 84 13.04 -1.95 -12.05
N GLN A 85 12.72 -0.99 -12.92
CA GLN A 85 11.80 0.10 -12.56
C GLN A 85 10.39 -0.41 -12.21
N ALA A 86 9.92 -1.48 -12.86
CA ALA A 86 8.63 -2.07 -12.54
C ALA A 86 8.64 -2.70 -11.14
N THR A 87 9.71 -3.43 -10.81
CA THR A 87 9.96 -4.03 -9.48
C THR A 87 10.00 -2.95 -8.41
N LEU A 88 10.77 -1.87 -8.61
CA LEU A 88 10.86 -0.76 -7.64
C LEU A 88 9.53 -0.04 -7.45
N LYS A 89 8.77 0.17 -8.54
CA LYS A 89 7.45 0.79 -8.49
C LYS A 89 6.52 0.00 -7.59
N VAL A 90 6.48 -1.33 -7.74
CA VAL A 90 5.63 -2.19 -6.93
C VAL A 90 6.13 -2.29 -5.48
N MET A 91 7.45 -2.38 -5.27
CA MET A 91 8.03 -2.36 -3.92
C MET A 91 7.73 -1.05 -3.15
N SER A 92 7.49 0.06 -3.85
CA SER A 92 7.15 1.35 -3.23
C SER A 92 5.68 1.51 -2.85
N MET A 93 4.79 0.62 -3.28
CA MET A 93 3.36 0.74 -2.99
C MET A 93 3.05 0.32 -1.54
N PRO A 94 2.13 1.01 -0.85
CA PRO A 94 1.61 0.57 0.44
C PRO A 94 1.06 -0.86 0.35
N ARG A 95 1.39 -1.71 1.34
CA ARG A 95 0.94 -3.10 1.37
C ARG A 95 0.77 -3.64 2.79
N CYS A 96 0.21 -4.85 2.90
CA CYS A 96 0.11 -5.57 4.17
C CYS A 96 1.50 -5.98 4.66
N GLY A 97 1.74 -5.95 5.98
CA GLY A 97 3.02 -6.36 6.58
C GLY A 97 3.18 -7.87 6.78
N VAL A 98 2.24 -8.69 6.31
CA VAL A 98 2.32 -10.15 6.36
C VAL A 98 3.27 -10.65 5.27
N SER A 99 4.10 -11.65 5.59
CA SER A 99 5.03 -12.24 4.63
C SER A 99 4.30 -12.89 3.45
N ASP A 100 4.83 -12.73 2.24
CA ASP A 100 4.27 -13.33 1.02
C ASP A 100 4.58 -14.83 0.98
N VAL A 101 5.81 -15.19 1.34
CA VAL A 101 6.27 -16.57 1.44
C VAL A 101 6.31 -16.96 2.92
N MET A 102 5.51 -17.95 3.27
CA MET A 102 5.44 -18.47 4.64
C MET A 102 6.42 -19.64 4.77
N ASN A 103 7.33 -19.55 5.74
CA ASN A 103 8.18 -20.69 6.11
C ASN A 103 7.29 -21.83 6.62
N THR A 104 7.73 -23.08 6.45
CA THR A 104 6.97 -24.29 6.82
C THR A 104 6.47 -24.31 8.27
N GLU A 105 7.15 -23.58 9.16
CA GLU A 105 6.76 -23.42 10.57
C GLU A 105 5.51 -22.53 10.76
N HIS A 106 5.31 -21.54 9.88
CA HIS A 106 4.19 -20.58 9.93
C HIS A 106 3.03 -20.96 9.01
N SER A 107 3.21 -21.95 8.12
CA SER A 107 2.17 -22.42 7.20
C SER A 107 1.14 -23.37 7.84
N LYS A 108 1.13 -23.51 9.16
CA LYS A 108 0.04 -24.22 9.85
C LYS A 108 -1.22 -23.38 9.70
N VAL A 109 -2.21 -23.89 8.97
CA VAL A 109 -3.53 -23.27 8.86
C VAL A 109 -4.12 -23.17 10.27
N VAL A 110 -4.09 -21.98 10.86
CA VAL A 110 -4.68 -21.72 12.17
C VAL A 110 -6.16 -21.44 11.97
N LYS A 111 -6.99 -22.42 12.32
CA LYS A 111 -8.45 -22.29 12.30
C LYS A 111 -8.95 -22.07 13.72
N TRP A 112 -9.81 -21.07 13.91
CA TRP A 112 -10.55 -20.90 15.15
C TRP A 112 -11.46 -22.11 15.39
N ASN A 113 -11.37 -22.72 16.58
CA ASN A 113 -12.23 -23.83 16.98
C ASN A 113 -13.59 -23.36 17.54
N ILE A 114 -13.94 -22.09 17.33
CA ILE A 114 -15.20 -21.47 17.74
C ILE A 114 -15.79 -20.70 16.57
N THR A 115 -17.12 -20.62 16.53
CA THR A 115 -17.85 -19.89 15.49
C THR A 115 -18.23 -18.48 15.92
N ARG A 116 -18.46 -18.28 17.22
CA ARG A 116 -18.81 -16.98 17.81
C ARG A 116 -17.55 -16.26 18.25
N LEU A 117 -16.89 -15.59 17.31
CA LEU A 117 -15.75 -14.74 17.59
C LEU A 117 -16.19 -13.47 18.33
N THR A 118 -15.40 -13.07 19.31
CA THR A 118 -15.55 -11.79 20.01
C THR A 118 -14.25 -11.01 19.86
N TYR A 119 -14.35 -9.68 19.85
CA TYR A 119 -13.20 -8.80 19.74
C TYR A 119 -13.33 -7.61 20.67
N LYS A 120 -12.21 -6.94 20.94
CA LYS A 120 -12.15 -5.73 21.76
C LYS A 120 -11.07 -4.80 21.21
N PHE A 121 -11.39 -3.50 21.16
CA PHE A 121 -10.40 -2.48 20.90
C PHE A 121 -9.49 -2.29 22.11
N ILE A 122 -8.20 -2.56 21.94
CA ILE A 122 -7.18 -2.31 22.97
C ILE A 122 -6.62 -0.89 22.82
N LYS A 123 -6.49 -0.39 21.59
CA LYS A 123 -5.98 0.95 21.25
C LYS A 123 -6.79 1.53 20.09
N TYR A 124 -6.84 2.86 20.03
CA TYR A 124 -7.43 3.61 18.93
C TYR A 124 -6.35 4.47 18.26
N SER A 125 -6.49 4.66 16.95
CA SER A 125 -5.72 5.66 16.23
C SER A 125 -6.10 7.06 16.70
N GLN A 126 -5.12 7.96 16.79
CA GLN A 126 -5.37 9.38 17.07
C GLN A 126 -5.88 10.15 15.85
N LYS A 127 -5.84 9.53 14.65
CA LYS A 127 -6.23 10.17 13.39
C LYS A 127 -7.75 10.21 13.15
N ILE A 128 -8.53 9.39 13.86
CA ILE A 128 -9.99 9.29 13.68
C ILE A 128 -10.70 9.20 15.04
N SER A 129 -11.99 9.54 15.10
CA SER A 129 -12.75 9.40 16.34
C SER A 129 -12.95 7.93 16.71
N GLN A 130 -13.17 7.64 18.00
CA GLN A 130 -13.47 6.26 18.43
C GLN A 130 -14.76 5.73 17.83
N ASN A 131 -15.73 6.61 17.52
CA ASN A 131 -16.99 6.21 16.91
C ASN A 131 -16.78 5.80 15.46
N ASP A 132 -15.99 6.57 14.70
CA ASP A 132 -15.65 6.22 13.31
C ASP A 132 -14.84 4.93 13.27
N ALA A 133 -13.87 4.78 14.18
CA ALA A 133 -13.11 3.54 14.29
C ALA A 133 -14.03 2.34 14.56
N ARG A 134 -14.98 2.46 15.50
CA ARG A 134 -15.95 1.39 15.77
C ARG A 134 -16.81 1.10 14.55
N PHE A 135 -17.30 2.13 13.87
CA PHE A 135 -18.13 1.98 12.69
C PHE A 135 -17.44 1.19 11.56
N VAL A 136 -16.13 1.36 11.37
CA VAL A 136 -15.38 0.62 10.33
C VAL A 136 -15.24 -0.88 10.63
N PHE A 137 -15.27 -1.30 11.90
CA PHE A 137 -15.07 -2.70 12.31
C PHE A 137 -16.36 -3.38 12.83
N LEU A 138 -17.52 -2.72 12.75
CA LEU A 138 -18.84 -3.26 13.08
C LEU A 138 -19.57 -3.72 11.82
#